data_AF-A0A243V505-F1
#
_entry.id   AF-A0A243V505-F1
#
_cell.length_a   1.000
_cell.length_b   1.000
_cell.length_c   1.000
_cell.angle_alpha   90.00
_cell.angle_beta   90.00
_cell.angle_gamma   90.00
#
_symmetry.space_group_name_H-M   'P 1'
#
loop_
_entity.id
_entity.type
_entity.pdbx_description
1 polymer ?
#
loop_
_entity_poly.entity_id
_entity_poly.type
_entity_poly.pdbx_seq_one_letter_code
_entity_poly.pdbx_strand_id
1 'polypeptide(L)' 'MNLHMPHCQDPAQREFTQLLAVSLAYRKVEWEHIKSGTSGADDWRAPLEA' A
#
# COMPACT_ATOMS: atom_id res chain seq x y z
N MET A 1 14.29 -2.84 -4.95
CA MET A 1 14.08 -3.26 -3.56
C MET A 1 14.59 -2.14 -2.67
N ASN A 2 13.72 -1.48 -1.91
CA ASN A 2 14.12 -0.39 -1.02
C ASN A 2 14.02 -0.88 0.43
N LEU A 3 15.17 -1.16 1.04
CA LEU A 3 15.28 -1.65 2.41
C LEU A 3 15.97 -0.58 3.25
N HIS A 4 15.28 -0.12 4.29
CA HIS A 4 15.78 0.91 5.19
C HIS A 4 15.83 0.37 6.62
N MET A 5 16.98 0.55 7.28
CA MET A 5 17.13 0.35 8.72
C MET A 5 17.29 1.72 9.37
N PRO A 6 16.43 2.08 10.33
CA PRO A 6 16.54 3.32 11.08
C PRO A 6 17.84 3.42 11.88
N HIS A 7 18.22 4.64 12.24
CA HIS A 7 19.50 4.88 12.90
C HIS A 7 19.48 4.41 14.36
N CYS A 8 20.37 3.49 14.74
CA CYS A 8 20.35 2.83 16.06
C CYS A 8 20.54 3.79 17.26
N GLN A 9 21.08 4.99 17.04
CA GLN A 9 21.28 5.97 18.11
C GLN A 9 20.14 7.00 18.18
N ASP A 10 19.22 7.01 17.23
CA ASP A 10 18.08 7.91 17.28
C ASP A 10 16.98 7.32 18.20
N PRO A 11 16.76 7.88 19.39
CA PRO A 11 15.75 7.36 20.32
C PRO A 11 14.33 7.48 19.75
N ALA A 12 14.07 8.39 18.81
CA ALA A 12 12.76 8.54 18.18
C ALA A 12 12.41 7.34 17.26
N GLN A 13 13.41 6.55 16.85
CA GLN A 13 13.24 5.43 15.93
C GLN A 13 13.45 4.07 16.60
N ARG A 14 13.58 4.03 17.93
CA ARG A 14 13.93 2.83 18.73
C ARG A 14 13.07 1.60 18.45
N GLU A 15 11.77 1.79 18.25
CA GLU A 15 10.79 0.69 18.15
C GLU A 15 10.77 0.05 16.76
N PHE A 16 11.42 0.66 15.78
CA PHE A 16 11.47 0.13 14.42
C PHE A 16 12.60 -0.88 14.26
N THR A 17 12.34 -1.92 13.47
CA THR A 17 13.35 -2.91 13.05
C THR A 17 13.85 -2.57 11.64
N GLN A 18 13.37 -3.26 10.61
CA GLN A 18 13.62 -2.93 9.22
C GLN A 18 12.33 -2.54 8.51
N LEU A 19 12.44 -1.56 7.63
CA LEU A 19 11.35 -1.09 6.78
C LEU A 19 11.65 -1.54 5.35
N LEU A 20 10.85 -2.48 4.85
CA LEU A 20 10.91 -2.94 3.46
C LEU A 20 9.80 -2.28 2.66
N ALA A 21 10.17 -1.37 1.76
CA ALA A 21 9.23 -0.74 0.84
C ALA A 21 9.01 -1.67 -0.37
N VAL A 22 7.82 -2.26 -0.43
CA VAL A 22 7.36 -3.09 -1.56
C VAL A 22 6.36 -2.29 -2.39
N SER A 23 6.61 -2.20 -3.70
CA SER A 23 5.71 -1.56 -4.65
C SER A 23 5.04 -2.62 -5.51
N LEU A 24 3.75 -2.41 -5.80
CA LEU A 24 2.95 -3.34 -6.59
C LEU A 24 2.43 -2.63 -7.84
N ALA A 25 2.75 -3.18 -9.00
CA ALA A 25 1.98 -2.91 -10.20
C ALA A 25 0.81 -3.90 -10.23
N TYR A 26 -0.38 -3.41 -10.57
CA TYR A 26 -1.58 -4.22 -10.65
C TYR A 26 -2.38 -3.86 -11.90
N ARG A 27 -3.11 -4.85 -12.41
CA ARG A 27 -4.01 -4.68 -13.57
C ARG A 27 -5.40 -4.24 -13.14
N LYS A 28 -5.87 -4.77 -12.01
CA LYS A 28 -7.18 -4.53 -11.42
C LYS A 28 -6.99 -4.31 -9.93
N VAL A 29 -7.80 -3.44 -9.35
CA VAL A 29 -7.91 -3.20 -7.91
C VAL A 29 -9.38 -3.09 -7.53
N GLU A 30 -9.70 -3.62 -6.36
CA GLU A 30 -11.04 -3.55 -5.75
C GLU A 30 -10.86 -3.00 -4.33
N TRP A 31 -11.68 -2.01 -3.97
CA TRP A 31 -11.73 -1.42 -2.64
C TRP A 31 -13.10 -1.66 -2.03
N GLU A 32 -13.11 -2.07 -0.76
CA GLU A 32 -14.34 -2.34 -0.02
C GLU A 32 -14.30 -1.65 1.34
N HIS A 33 -15.33 -0.87 1.64
CA HIS A 33 -15.56 -0.31 2.96
C HIS A 33 -16.63 -1.13 3.68
N ILE A 34 -16.19 -2.22 4.32
CA ILE A 34 -17.07 -3.25 4.92
C ILE A 34 -18.10 -2.64 5.90
N LYS A 35 -17.70 -1.64 6.70
CA LYS A 35 -18.58 -1.07 7.74
C LYS A 35 -19.72 -0.21 7.18
N SER A 36 -19.52 0.49 6.06
CA SER A 36 -20.57 1.30 5.42
C SER A 36 -21.12 0.69 4.12
N GLY A 37 -20.64 -0.49 3.73
CA GLY A 37 -21.17 -1.27 2.61
C GLY A 37 -20.87 -0.72 1.22
N THR A 38 -19.99 0.28 1.10
CA THR A 38 -19.64 0.87 -0.21
C THR A 38 -18.43 0.16 -0.81
N SER A 39 -18.44 -0.05 -2.13
CA SER A 39 -17.34 -0.67 -2.87
C SER A 39 -17.01 0.13 -4.14
N GLY A 40 -15.79 -0.06 -4.63
CA GLY A 40 -15.31 0.50 -5.89
C GLY A 40 -14.29 -0.43 -6.53
N ALA A 41 -14.17 -0.38 -7.85
CA ALA A 41 -13.22 -1.20 -8.59
C ALA A 41 -12.68 -0.43 -9.79
N ASP A 42 -11.43 -0.71 -10.15
CA ASP A 42 -10.79 -0.22 -11.36
C ASP A 42 -10.06 -1.39 -12.05
N ASP A 43 -10.28 -1.58 -13.35
CA ASP A 43 -9.65 -2.62 -14.15
C ASP A 43 -9.18 -2.03 -15.49
N TRP A 44 -7.86 -2.04 -15.71
CA TRP A 44 -7.26 -1.61 -16.97
C TRP A 44 -7.81 -2.34 -18.20
N ARG A 45 -8.28 -3.60 -18.06
CA ARG A 45 -8.87 -4.38 -19.18
C ARG A 45 -10.35 -4.13 -19.39
N ALA A 46 -11.02 -3.42 -18.48
CA ALA A 46 -12.43 -3.09 -18.57
C ALA A 46 -12.65 -1.64 -18.11
N PRO A 47 -12.09 -0.66 -18.85
CA PRO A 47 -12.26 0.75 -18.50
C PRO A 47 -13.73 1.15 -18.59
N LEU A 48 -14.17 2.02 -17.68
CA LEU A 48 -15.49 2.64 -17.78
C LEU A 48 -15.43 3.76 -18.84
N GLU A 49 -16.29 3.69 -19.87
CA GLU A 49 -16.44 4.77 -20.84
C GLU A 49 -17.10 5.99 -20.19
N ALA A 50 -16.68 7.19 -20.58
CA ALA A 50 -17.12 8.47 -20.03
C ALA A 50 -18.44 8.97 -20.64
#